data_AF-A0A223NX79-F1
#
_entry.id   AF-A0A223NX79-F1
#
_cell.length_a   1.000
_cell.length_b   1.000
_cell.length_c   1.000
_cell.angle_alpha   90.00
_cell.angle_beta   90.00
_cell.angle_gamma   90.00
#
_symmetry.space_group_name_H-M   'P 1'
#
loop_
_entity.id
_entity.type
_entity.pdbx_description
1 polymer ?
#
loop_
_entity_poly.entity_id
_entity_poly.type
_entity_poly.pdbx_seq_one_letter_code
_entity_poly.pdbx_strand_id
1 'polypeptide(L)'
;MNVNYDELIMLAGGAFLTVFGFGKINERGKLIKSGVKVEGIVFDIETSLGTGPDTQSTTYYPVIRFVTADKEWITEKYNIGSNPSVYSVGEKVTVIYDITDYKHFLIDNTQTKLFGAVLIAVGTLLILGVIMYFFINQYPSLS
;
A
#
# COMPACT_ATOMS: atom_id res chain seq x y z
N MET A 1 13.81 19.09 30.02
CA MET A 1 12.72 18.65 29.16
C MET A 1 12.82 17.13 29.11
N ASN A 2 12.07 16.42 29.97
CA ASN A 2 12.09 14.97 29.98
C ASN A 2 11.12 14.49 28.90
N VAL A 3 11.66 14.09 27.76
CA VAL A 3 10.88 13.44 26.71
C VAL A 3 10.53 12.06 27.22
N ASN A 4 9.23 11.75 27.27
CA ASN A 4 8.77 10.44 27.70
C ASN A 4 9.07 9.39 26.61
N TYR A 5 9.29 8.15 27.02
CA TYR A 5 9.54 7.06 26.06
C TYR A 5 8.38 6.89 25.06
N ASP A 6 7.14 7.16 25.49
CA ASP A 6 5.96 7.09 24.63
C ASP A 6 6.02 8.13 23.49
N GLU A 7 6.47 9.36 23.76
CA GLU A 7 6.64 10.42 22.75
C GLU A 7 7.73 10.04 21.73
N LEU A 8 8.83 9.45 22.21
CA LEU A 8 9.90 8.95 21.34
C LEU A 8 9.40 7.81 20.44
N ILE A 9 8.61 6.88 20.98
CA ILE A 9 8.01 5.78 20.21
C ILE A 9 7.07 6.33 19.13
N MET A 10 6.23 7.31 19.46
CA MET A 10 5.31 7.93 18.50
C MET A 10 6.05 8.67 17.38
N LEU A 11 7.12 9.42 17.72
CA LEU A 11 7.95 10.11 16.72
C LEU A 11 8.69 9.13 15.81
N ALA A 12 9.30 8.08 16.39
CA ALA A 12 9.99 7.05 15.62
C ALA A 12 9.03 6.30 14.70
N GLY A 13 7.86 5.90 15.21
CA GLY A 13 6.80 5.25 14.44
C GLY A 13 6.28 6.14 13.31
N GLY A 14 5.99 7.42 13.59
CA GLY A 14 5.55 8.39 12.59
C GLY A 14 6.59 8.63 11.49
N ALA A 15 7.87 8.77 11.86
CA ALA A 15 8.97 8.92 10.92
C ALA A 15 9.13 7.67 10.04
N PHE A 16 9.07 6.49 10.65
CA PHE A 16 9.10 5.21 9.94
C PHE A 16 7.96 5.10 8.92
N LEU A 17 6.72 5.34 9.33
CA LEU A 17 5.54 5.28 8.45
C LEU A 17 5.66 6.25 7.27
N THR A 18 6.17 7.46 7.53
CA THR A 18 6.37 8.48 6.50
C THR A 18 7.40 8.05 5.46
N VAL A 19 8.59 7.63 5.91
CA VAL A 19 9.67 7.17 5.01
C VAL A 19 9.24 5.92 4.22
N PHE A 20 8.58 4.97 4.89
CA PHE A 20 8.07 3.76 4.24
C PHE A 20 7.00 4.09 3.18
N GLY A 21 6.09 5.02 3.48
CA GLY A 21 5.09 5.50 2.54
C GLY A 21 5.70 6.16 1.30
N PHE A 22 6.74 6.99 1.47
CA PHE A 22 7.50 7.57 0.35
C PHE A 22 8.17 6.51 -0.51
N GLY A 23 8.76 5.48 0.10
CA GLY A 23 9.32 4.34 -0.62
C GLY A 23 8.29 3.67 -1.55
N LYS A 24 7.08 3.43 -1.03
CA LYS A 24 5.98 2.83 -1.82
C LYS A 24 5.52 3.70 -2.98
N ILE A 25 5.44 5.03 -2.80
CA ILE A 25 5.11 5.95 -3.88
C ILE A 25 6.20 5.94 -4.96
N ASN A 26 7.48 5.88 -4.55
CA ASN A 26 8.61 5.88 -5.47
C ASN A 26 8.71 4.58 -6.29
N GLU A 27 8.56 3.41 -5.65
CA GLU A 27 8.48 2.10 -6.33
C GLU A 27 7.40 2.11 -7.41
N ARG A 28 6.18 2.54 -7.03
CA ARG A 28 5.05 2.68 -7.95
C ARG A 28 5.35 3.65 -9.09
N GLY A 29 5.97 4.79 -8.78
CA GLY A 29 6.34 5.80 -9.77
C GLY A 29 7.36 5.30 -10.79
N LYS A 30 8.31 4.46 -10.37
CA LYS A 30 9.26 3.81 -11.29
C LYS A 30 8.54 2.86 -12.23
N LEU A 31 7.73 1.94 -11.70
CA LEU A 31 7.03 0.96 -12.51
C LEU A 31 6.02 1.60 -13.49
N ILE A 32 5.41 2.72 -13.13
CA ILE A 32 4.53 3.47 -14.05
C ILE A 32 5.31 4.15 -15.18
N LYS A 33 6.54 4.58 -14.92
CA LYS A 33 7.38 5.25 -15.92
C LYS A 33 8.06 4.25 -16.87
N SER A 34 8.48 3.10 -16.36
CA SER A 34 9.25 2.10 -17.12
C SER A 34 8.43 0.88 -17.56
N GLY A 35 7.29 0.63 -16.94
CA GLY A 35 6.45 -0.54 -17.20
C GLY A 35 5.58 -0.41 -18.43
N VAL A 36 5.11 -1.54 -18.92
CA VAL A 36 4.22 -1.64 -20.08
C VAL A 36 2.78 -1.77 -19.60
N LYS A 37 1.90 -0.90 -20.10
CA LYS A 37 0.47 -0.90 -19.78
C LYS A 37 -0.30 -1.79 -20.76
N VAL A 38 -1.05 -2.75 -20.23
CA VAL A 38 -1.90 -3.68 -21.00
C VAL A 38 -3.25 -3.87 -20.32
N GLU A 39 -4.24 -4.33 -21.08
CA GLU A 39 -5.52 -4.80 -20.51
C GLU A 39 -5.36 -6.24 -20.02
N GLY A 40 -5.87 -6.50 -18.82
CA GLY A 40 -5.97 -7.82 -18.22
C GLY A 40 -7.38 -8.11 -17.72
N ILE A 41 -7.60 -9.35 -17.32
CA ILE A 41 -8.84 -9.81 -16.71
C ILE A 41 -8.54 -10.50 -15.38
N VAL A 42 -9.40 -10.29 -14.39
CA VAL A 42 -9.39 -11.10 -13.17
C VAL A 42 -9.86 -12.50 -13.54
N PHE A 43 -8.92 -13.43 -13.66
CA PHE A 43 -9.18 -14.80 -14.09
C PHE A 43 -9.74 -15.64 -12.95
N ASP A 44 -9.22 -15.45 -11.74
CA ASP A 44 -9.66 -16.14 -10.53
C ASP A 44 -9.38 -15.28 -9.29
N ILE A 45 -9.85 -15.72 -8.11
CA ILE A 45 -9.54 -15.08 -6.82
C ILE A 45 -9.10 -16.18 -5.84
N GLU A 46 -7.83 -16.15 -5.46
CA GLU A 46 -7.28 -17.04 -4.43
C GLU A 46 -7.54 -16.46 -3.04
N THR A 47 -7.84 -17.33 -2.08
CA THR A 47 -7.97 -16.95 -0.66
C THR A 47 -6.79 -17.42 0.15
N SER A 48 -6.23 -16.55 0.99
CA SER A 48 -5.28 -16.91 2.04
C SER A 48 -5.93 -16.78 3.40
N LEU A 49 -5.79 -17.81 4.24
CA LEU A 49 -6.30 -17.82 5.62
C LEU A 49 -5.18 -17.41 6.58
N GLY A 50 -5.38 -16.29 7.26
CA GLY A 50 -4.59 -15.89 8.42
C GLY A 50 -5.12 -16.54 9.68
N THR A 51 -4.26 -17.23 10.42
CA THR A 51 -4.60 -17.77 11.75
C THR A 51 -4.13 -16.78 12.81
N GLY A 52 -5.07 -16.00 13.36
CA GLY A 52 -4.82 -15.17 14.54
C GLY A 52 -5.23 -15.88 15.84
N PRO A 53 -4.83 -15.38 17.03
CA PRO A 53 -5.16 -15.98 18.31
C PRO A 53 -6.66 -16.19 18.56
N ASP A 54 -7.51 -15.30 18.02
CA ASP A 54 -8.96 -15.31 18.29
C ASP A 54 -9.88 -15.13 17.06
N THR A 55 -9.34 -14.99 15.84
CA THR A 55 -10.17 -14.88 14.60
C THR A 55 -9.48 -15.48 13.38
N GLN A 56 -10.27 -16.18 12.55
CA GLN A 56 -9.87 -16.54 11.18
C GLN A 56 -10.05 -15.31 10.30
N SER A 57 -8.96 -14.82 9.68
CA SER A 57 -9.04 -13.74 8.70
C SER A 57 -8.82 -14.30 7.30
N THR A 58 -9.75 -14.04 6.39
CA THR A 58 -9.62 -14.44 4.98
C THR A 58 -9.16 -13.24 4.16
N THR A 59 -8.06 -13.36 3.43
CA THR A 59 -7.61 -12.34 2.49
C THR A 59 -7.77 -12.84 1.06
N TYR A 60 -8.36 -12.03 0.20
CA TYR A 60 -8.64 -12.36 -1.20
C TYR A 60 -7.60 -11.71 -2.11
N TYR A 61 -6.97 -12.52 -2.95
CA TYR A 61 -5.92 -12.13 -3.90
C TYR A 61 -6.38 -12.45 -5.32
N PRO A 62 -6.54 -11.45 -6.21
CA PRO A 62 -6.96 -11.72 -7.58
C PRO A 62 -5.81 -12.35 -8.37
N VAL A 63 -6.13 -13.36 -9.18
CA VAL A 63 -5.24 -13.94 -10.19
C VAL A 63 -5.56 -13.26 -11.51
N ILE A 64 -4.57 -12.57 -12.08
CA ILE A 64 -4.75 -11.74 -13.26
C ILE A 64 -4.19 -12.46 -14.48
N ARG A 65 -4.96 -12.46 -15.55
CA ARG A 65 -4.54 -12.94 -16.86
C ARG A 65 -4.42 -11.79 -17.85
N PHE A 66 -3.26 -11.68 -18.49
CA PHE A 66 -2.98 -10.65 -19.49
C PHE A 66 -2.03 -11.16 -20.57
N VAL A 67 -1.90 -10.41 -21.66
CA VAL A 67 -1.00 -10.71 -22.77
C VAL A 67 0.15 -9.70 -22.76
N THR A 68 1.39 -10.18 -22.81
CA THR A 68 2.59 -9.31 -22.88
C THR A 68 2.76 -8.71 -24.27
N ALA A 69 3.66 -7.73 -24.40
CA ALA A 69 4.05 -7.19 -25.69
C ALA A 69 4.56 -8.27 -26.68
N ASP A 70 5.16 -9.34 -26.15
CA ASP A 70 5.69 -10.47 -26.92
C ASP A 70 4.61 -11.53 -27.26
N LYS A 71 3.34 -11.21 -27.00
CA LYS A 71 2.16 -12.07 -27.24
C LYS A 71 2.15 -13.34 -26.38
N GLU A 72 2.79 -13.31 -25.22
CA GLU A 72 2.74 -14.40 -24.26
C GLU A 72 1.58 -14.21 -23.28
N TRP A 73 0.88 -15.31 -22.98
CA TRP A 73 -0.17 -15.32 -21.96
C TRP A 73 0.44 -15.49 -20.58
N ILE A 74 0.25 -14.50 -19.71
CA ILE A 74 0.66 -14.55 -18.31
C ILE A 74 -0.57 -14.71 -17.45
N THR A 75 -0.50 -15.59 -16.46
CA THR A 75 -1.52 -15.77 -15.42
C THR A 75 -0.80 -15.77 -14.08
N GLU A 76 -0.92 -14.67 -13.35
CA GLU A 76 -0.15 -14.47 -12.12
C GLU A 76 -1.01 -13.88 -11.01
N LYS A 77 -0.72 -14.31 -9.78
CA LYS A 77 -1.40 -13.81 -8.59
C LYS A 77 -0.93 -12.39 -8.29
N TYR A 78 -1.87 -11.50 -8.00
CA TYR A 78 -1.54 -10.17 -7.54
C TYR A 78 -1.10 -10.21 -6.08
N ASN A 79 0.01 -9.53 -5.77
CA ASN A 79 0.60 -9.55 -4.44
C ASN A 79 -0.18 -8.73 -3.40
N ILE A 80 -1.16 -7.94 -3.84
CA ILE A 80 -1.98 -7.10 -2.97
C ILE A 80 -3.36 -7.73 -2.85
N GLY A 81 -3.63 -8.27 -1.67
CA GLY A 81 -4.93 -8.82 -1.30
C GLY A 81 -5.78 -7.84 -0.52
N SER A 82 -7.06 -8.14 -0.40
CA SER A 82 -8.05 -7.32 0.30
C SER A 82 -9.09 -8.18 1.02
N ASN A 83 -9.71 -7.62 2.06
CA ASN A 83 -10.87 -8.22 2.70
C ASN A 83 -11.86 -7.10 3.10
N PRO A 84 -13.07 -7.05 2.51
CA PRO A 84 -13.59 -7.93 1.46
C PRO A 84 -12.85 -7.77 0.12
N SER A 85 -13.03 -8.71 -0.81
CA SER A 85 -12.43 -8.60 -2.16
C SER A 85 -12.88 -7.32 -2.85
N VAL A 86 -11.93 -6.50 -3.30
CA VAL A 86 -12.22 -5.32 -4.15
C VAL A 86 -12.35 -5.66 -5.63
N TYR A 87 -12.06 -6.90 -6.03
CA TYR A 87 -12.11 -7.36 -7.42
C TYR A 87 -13.15 -8.47 -7.59
N SER A 88 -13.69 -8.57 -8.80
CA SER A 88 -14.60 -9.64 -9.22
C SER A 88 -14.02 -10.47 -10.36
N VAL A 89 -14.26 -11.77 -10.39
CA VAL A 89 -13.87 -12.63 -11.53
C VAL A 89 -14.55 -12.12 -12.81
N GLY A 90 -13.78 -12.01 -13.89
CA GLY A 90 -14.21 -11.45 -15.17
C GLY A 90 -14.07 -9.93 -15.28
N GLU A 91 -13.70 -9.23 -14.20
CA GLU A 91 -13.47 -7.79 -14.21
C GLU A 91 -12.25 -7.44 -15.09
N LYS A 92 -12.42 -6.42 -15.94
CA LYS A 92 -11.32 -5.86 -16.74
C LYS A 92 -10.51 -4.90 -15.91
N VAL A 93 -9.19 -5.09 -15.93
CA VAL A 93 -8.24 -4.28 -15.16
C VAL A 93 -7.12 -3.79 -16.05
N THR A 94 -6.58 -2.61 -15.73
CA THR A 94 -5.37 -2.11 -16.39
C THR A 94 -4.14 -2.60 -15.62
N VAL A 95 -3.32 -3.41 -16.27
CA VAL A 95 -2.09 -3.97 -15.72
C VAL A 95 -0.90 -3.16 -16.21
N ILE A 96 0.02 -2.85 -15.31
CA ILE A 96 1.33 -2.26 -15.62
C ILE A 96 2.38 -3.24 -15.10
N TYR A 97 3.08 -3.91 -16.00
CA TYR A 97 4.09 -4.93 -15.65
C TYR A 97 5.51 -4.44 -15.97
N ASP A 98 6.48 -4.98 -15.24
CA ASP A 98 7.91 -4.74 -15.51
C ASP A 98 8.37 -5.62 -16.67
N ILE A 99 9.02 -5.03 -17.68
CA ILE A 99 9.54 -5.76 -18.85
C ILE A 99 10.61 -6.79 -18.44
N THR A 100 11.35 -6.49 -17.37
CA THR A 100 12.42 -7.37 -16.87
C THR A 100 11.90 -8.49 -15.97
N ASP A 101 10.71 -8.31 -15.37
CA ASP A 101 10.05 -9.31 -14.53
C ASP A 101 8.52 -9.14 -14.59
N TYR A 102 7.85 -9.95 -15.42
CA TYR A 102 6.40 -9.91 -15.59
C TYR A 102 5.61 -10.25 -14.32
N LYS A 103 6.25 -10.87 -13.32
CA LYS A 103 5.62 -11.14 -12.01
C LYS A 103 5.54 -9.87 -11.17
N HIS A 104 6.40 -8.90 -11.44
CA HIS A 104 6.31 -7.58 -10.85
C HIS A 104 5.35 -6.71 -11.65
N PHE A 105 4.06 -6.81 -11.31
CA PHE A 105 3.02 -6.00 -11.94
C PHE A 105 2.16 -5.26 -10.92
N LEU A 106 1.51 -4.21 -11.38
CA LEU A 106 0.57 -3.40 -10.64
C LEU A 106 -0.75 -3.30 -11.40
N ILE A 107 -1.85 -3.32 -10.66
CA ILE A 107 -3.15 -2.93 -11.18
C ILE A 107 -3.30 -1.42 -10.95
N ASP A 108 -3.56 -0.66 -12.01
CA ASP A 108 -3.74 0.79 -11.95
C ASP A 108 -5.11 1.14 -11.35
N ASN A 109 -5.25 0.94 -10.04
CA ASN A 109 -6.44 1.33 -9.28
C ASN A 109 -6.14 2.54 -8.37
N THR A 110 -7.20 3.20 -7.89
CA THR A 110 -7.11 4.37 -7.01
C THR A 110 -6.71 4.01 -5.56
N GLN A 111 -7.06 2.82 -5.06
CA GLN A 111 -6.71 2.38 -3.71
C GLN A 111 -5.20 2.16 -3.53
N THR A 112 -4.52 1.56 -4.51
CA THR A 112 -3.06 1.37 -4.50
C THR A 112 -2.32 2.71 -4.58
N LYS A 113 -2.95 3.75 -5.17
CA LYS A 113 -2.43 5.14 -5.13
C LYS A 113 -2.54 5.72 -3.72
N LEU A 114 -3.68 5.49 -3.06
CA LEU A 114 -3.98 6.07 -1.76
C LEU A 114 -3.15 5.44 -0.63
N PHE A 115 -2.80 4.15 -0.71
CA PHE A 115 -2.09 3.47 0.37
C PHE A 115 -0.81 4.19 0.82
N GLY A 116 0.06 4.55 -0.13
CA GLY A 116 1.28 5.31 0.17
C GLY A 116 0.99 6.70 0.75
N ALA A 117 -0.03 7.39 0.20
CA ALA A 117 -0.44 8.72 0.67
C ALA A 117 -1.03 8.68 2.09
N VAL A 118 -1.83 7.66 2.41
CA VAL A 118 -2.42 7.44 3.74
C VAL A 118 -1.32 7.18 4.77
N LEU A 119 -0.32 6.34 4.45
CA LEU A 119 0.82 6.10 5.34
C LEU A 119 1.58 7.39 5.67
N ILE A 120 1.84 8.23 4.66
CA ILE A 120 2.48 9.54 4.84
C ILE A 120 1.59 10.45 5.69
N ALA A 121 0.28 10.51 5.40
CA ALA A 121 -0.65 11.35 6.15
C ALA A 121 -0.71 10.95 7.63
N VAL A 122 -0.86 9.66 7.93
CA VAL A 122 -0.89 9.14 9.30
C VAL A 122 0.45 9.40 10.01
N GLY A 123 1.58 9.10 9.37
CA GLY A 123 2.90 9.34 9.94
C GLY A 123 3.15 10.82 10.24
N THR A 124 2.75 11.71 9.33
CA THR A 124 2.87 13.16 9.51
C THR A 124 1.97 13.67 10.64
N LEU A 125 0.72 13.18 10.73
CA LEU A 125 -0.21 13.57 11.80
C LEU A 125 0.30 13.16 13.18
N LEU A 126 0.89 11.97 13.31
CA LEU A 126 1.50 11.52 14.57
C LEU A 126 2.62 12.47 15.02
N ILE A 127 3.52 12.84 14.10
CA ILE A 127 4.62 13.76 14.39
C ILE A 127 4.08 15.13 14.79
N LEU A 128 3.13 15.68 14.03
CA LEU A 128 2.52 16.98 14.32
C LEU A 128 1.78 16.98 15.66
N GLY A 129 1.10 15.89 16.01
CA GLY A 129 0.42 15.74 17.29
C GLY A 129 1.39 15.83 18.47
N VAL A 130 2.52 15.13 18.39
CA VAL A 130 3.57 15.19 19.42
C VAL A 130 4.16 16.60 19.53
N ILE A 131 4.47 17.23 18.39
CA ILE A 131 4.99 18.61 18.37
C ILE A 131 3.99 19.59 19.01
N MET A 132 2.71 19.50 18.63
CA MET A 132 1.65 20.36 19.16
C MET A 132 1.48 20.17 20.67
N TYR A 133 1.51 18.93 21.15
CA TYR A 133 1.48 18.62 22.58
C TYR A 133 2.63 19.31 23.33
N PHE A 134 3.86 19.26 22.80
CA PHE A 134 4.98 19.98 23.38
C PHE A 134 4.76 21.50 23.42
N PHE A 135 4.24 22.09 22.34
CA PHE A 135 3.97 23.53 22.30
C PHE A 135 2.91 23.95 23.33
N ILE A 136 1.82 23.19 23.47
CA ILE A 136 0.76 23.47 24.45
C ILE A 136 1.31 23.39 25.88
N ASN A 137 2.11 22.35 26.18
CA ASN A 137 2.64 22.15 27.52
C ASN A 137 3.78 23.11 27.88
N GLN A 138 4.52 23.61 26.88
CA GLN A 138 5.62 24.56 27.07
C GLN A 138 5.14 26.02 27.20
N TYR A 139 3.95 26.35 26.67
CA TYR A 139 3.36 27.70 26.72
C TYR A 139 1.92 27.73 27.28
N PRO A 140 1.71 27.38 28.57
CA PRO A 140 0.37 27.36 29.16
C PRO A 140 -0.27 28.75 29.36
N SER A 141 0.43 29.85 29.06
CA SER A 141 0.02 31.22 29.44
C SER A 141 -0.79 32.00 28.39
N LEU A 142 -1.39 31.35 27.39
CA LEU A 142 -2.20 32.02 26.34
C LEU A 142 -3.63 31.45 26.20
N SER A 143 -4.10 30.67 27.17
CA SER A 143 -5.50 30.21 27.27
C SER A 143 -6.20 30.79 28.50
#